data_AF-A0A5C6ZY72-F1
#
_entry.id   AF-A0A5C6ZY72-F1
#
_cell.length_a   1.000
_cell.length_b   1.000
_cell.length_c   1.000
_cell.angle_alpha   90.00
_cell.angle_beta   90.00
_cell.angle_gamma   90.00
#
_symmetry.space_group_name_H-M   'P 1'
#
loop_
_entity.id
_entity.type
_entity.pdbx_description
1 polymer ?
#
loop_
_entity_poly.entity_id
_entity_poly.type
_entity_poly.pdbx_seq_one_letter_code
_entity_poly.pdbx_strand_id
1 'polypeptide(L)'
;MNRLGKIYKAINKITKEVYIGVTFNLLKDRRNDHLQKAKKNVGGKFQQAIRTYGSEAFEWVQIDTANSSNELAEKEKEYVIKYNAKENGYNADSGGGFKKTIFKYNLETKELIQDYTCLNSAAISVNATKQDISRACLSANGLLNGYLWSYSCSKVFTSNGDSRKKGVIQLDLNANIIDEFDSVAEATQKTGLSKTCISRVCRGERDSSGGYIWRYTNQL
;
A
#
# COMPACT_ATOMS: atom_id res chain seq x y z
N MET A 1 16.68 -16.78 7.93
CA MET A 1 17.15 -16.15 6.67
C MET A 1 16.03 -15.31 6.11
N ASN A 2 16.25 -13.99 5.91
CA ASN A 2 15.28 -13.14 5.21
C ASN A 2 15.13 -13.65 3.78
N ARG A 3 13.99 -14.28 3.46
CA ARG A 3 13.68 -14.67 2.07
C ARG A 3 13.16 -13.44 1.34
N LEU A 4 13.89 -13.00 0.32
CA LEU A 4 13.44 -11.94 -0.58
C LEU A 4 12.27 -12.46 -1.44
N GLY A 5 11.10 -11.82 -1.28
CA GLY A 5 9.94 -12.04 -2.12
C GLY A 5 10.17 -11.51 -3.53
N LYS A 6 9.63 -12.19 -4.53
CA LYS A 6 9.71 -11.82 -5.96
C LYS A 6 8.31 -11.60 -6.49
N ILE A 7 8.13 -10.50 -7.19
CA ILE A 7 6.95 -10.22 -7.98
C ILE A 7 7.32 -10.51 -9.43
N TYR A 8 6.49 -11.27 -10.13
CA TYR A 8 6.73 -11.61 -11.52
C TYR A 8 5.48 -11.41 -12.37
N LYS A 9 5.71 -11.27 -13.67
CA LYS A 9 4.70 -11.16 -14.71
C LYS A 9 4.90 -12.29 -15.71
N ALA A 10 3.83 -13.02 -16.02
CA ALA A 10 3.80 -13.94 -17.16
C ALA A 10 2.96 -13.30 -18.28
N ILE A 11 3.56 -13.10 -19.45
CA ILE A 11 2.95 -12.43 -20.60
C ILE A 11 2.64 -13.48 -21.65
N ASN A 12 1.39 -13.56 -22.09
CA ASN A 12 1.05 -14.34 -23.27
C ASN A 12 1.56 -13.60 -24.52
N LYS A 13 2.51 -14.19 -25.25
CA LYS A 13 3.11 -13.56 -26.43
C LYS A 13 2.12 -13.35 -27.58
N ILE A 14 1.03 -14.12 -27.59
CA ILE A 14 -0.03 -14.09 -28.61
C ILE A 14 -1.06 -13.02 -28.26
N THR A 15 -1.74 -13.13 -27.11
CA THR A 15 -2.84 -12.23 -26.73
C THR A 15 -2.38 -10.93 -26.05
N LYS A 16 -1.11 -10.87 -25.62
CA LYS A 16 -0.53 -9.80 -24.79
C LYS A 16 -1.15 -9.63 -23.39
N GLU A 17 -2.11 -10.49 -23.03
CA GLU A 17 -2.66 -10.57 -21.68
C GLU A 17 -1.60 -11.05 -20.68
N VAL A 18 -1.79 -10.67 -19.42
CA VAL A 18 -0.78 -10.90 -18.38
C VAL A 18 -1.34 -11.58 -17.14
N TYR A 19 -0.46 -12.29 -16.46
CA TYR A 19 -0.65 -12.78 -15.10
C TYR A 19 0.39 -12.16 -14.19
N ILE A 20 -0.05 -11.62 -13.06
CA ILE A 20 0.83 -11.17 -11.98
C ILE A 20 0.79 -12.21 -10.87
N GLY A 21 1.97 -12.58 -10.37
CA GLY A 21 2.06 -13.46 -9.23
C GLY A 21 3.27 -13.14 -8.37
N VAL A 22 3.24 -13.70 -7.17
CA VAL A 22 4.31 -13.54 -6.18
C VAL A 22 4.86 -14.87 -5.68
N THR A 23 6.11 -14.87 -5.21
CA THR A 23 6.74 -16.05 -4.61
C THR A 23 7.95 -15.69 -3.74
N PHE A 24 8.20 -16.49 -2.70
CA PHE A 24 9.47 -16.48 -1.97
C PHE A 24 10.48 -17.50 -2.51
N ASN A 25 10.06 -18.38 -3.43
CA ASN A 25 10.91 -19.38 -4.05
C ASN A 25 11.63 -18.78 -5.27
N LEU A 26 12.36 -19.62 -6.01
CA LEU A 26 12.89 -19.22 -7.31
C LEU A 26 11.75 -19.12 -8.33
N LEU A 27 11.85 -18.17 -9.26
CA LEU A 27 10.86 -17.99 -10.32
C LEU A 27 10.70 -19.27 -11.17
N LYS A 28 11.81 -20.00 -11.40
CA LYS A 28 11.81 -21.28 -12.09
C LYS A 28 10.93 -22.33 -11.39
N ASP A 29 11.03 -22.45 -10.08
CA ASP A 29 10.24 -23.41 -9.30
C ASP A 29 8.77 -23.02 -9.33
N ARG A 30 8.48 -21.72 -9.17
CA ARG A 30 7.11 -21.22 -9.25
C ARG A 30 6.50 -21.46 -10.64
N ARG A 31 7.26 -21.22 -11.72
CA ARG A 31 6.84 -21.56 -13.09
C ARG A 31 6.52 -23.05 -13.19
N ASN A 32 7.37 -23.93 -12.68
CA ASN A 32 7.13 -25.37 -12.69
C ASN A 32 5.84 -25.75 -11.95
N ASP A 33 5.54 -25.14 -10.80
CA ASP A 33 4.28 -25.37 -10.10
C ASP A 33 3.06 -25.03 -10.98
N HIS A 34 3.11 -23.89 -11.68
CA HIS A 34 2.04 -23.48 -12.59
C HIS A 34 1.87 -24.49 -13.74
N LEU A 35 2.98 -24.94 -14.34
CA LEU A 35 2.96 -25.94 -15.42
C LEU A 35 2.44 -27.30 -14.95
N GLN A 36 2.84 -27.75 -13.75
CA GLN A 36 2.37 -29.01 -13.18
C GLN A 36 0.87 -28.96 -12.87
N LYS A 37 0.38 -27.85 -12.30
CA LYS A 37 -1.06 -27.65 -12.08
C LYS A 37 -1.84 -27.64 -13.39
N ALA A 38 -1.32 -26.95 -14.41
CA ALA A 38 -1.92 -26.94 -15.74
C ALA A 38 -2.01 -28.36 -16.33
N LYS A 39 -0.94 -29.17 -16.25
CA LYS A 39 -0.93 -30.58 -16.70
C LYS A 39 -1.94 -31.45 -15.95
N LYS A 40 -2.09 -31.25 -14.64
CA LYS A 40 -3.07 -31.98 -13.80
C LYS A 40 -4.51 -31.47 -13.97
N ASN A 41 -4.75 -30.51 -14.86
CA ASN A 41 -6.04 -29.85 -15.05
C ASN A 41 -6.59 -29.19 -13.76
N VAL A 42 -5.69 -28.69 -12.90
CA VAL A 42 -6.03 -28.00 -11.65
C VAL A 42 -5.62 -26.53 -11.75
N GLY A 43 -6.37 -25.64 -11.10
CA GLY A 43 -6.08 -24.21 -11.03
C GLY A 43 -7.13 -23.34 -11.70
N GLY A 44 -6.82 -22.06 -11.87
CA GLY A 44 -7.76 -21.05 -12.38
C GLY A 44 -7.51 -20.66 -13.84
N LYS A 45 -7.97 -19.45 -14.18
CA LYS A 45 -7.88 -18.83 -15.52
C LYS A 45 -6.47 -18.92 -16.12
N PHE A 46 -5.44 -18.67 -15.32
CA PHE A 46 -4.06 -18.75 -15.81
C PHE A 46 -3.61 -20.17 -16.18
N GLN A 47 -3.92 -21.20 -15.39
CA GLN A 47 -3.59 -22.58 -15.75
C GLN A 47 -4.37 -23.06 -16.98
N GLN A 48 -5.61 -22.61 -17.15
CA GLN A 48 -6.39 -22.85 -18.36
C GLN A 48 -5.73 -22.21 -19.59
N ALA A 49 -5.24 -20.98 -19.47
CA ALA A 49 -4.52 -20.30 -20.54
C ALA A 49 -3.21 -21.03 -20.92
N ILE A 50 -2.44 -21.51 -19.93
CA ILE A 50 -1.25 -22.34 -20.18
C ILE A 50 -1.58 -23.60 -20.97
N ARG A 51 -2.70 -24.28 -20.66
CA ARG A 51 -3.13 -25.45 -21.43
C ARG A 51 -3.56 -25.09 -22.86
N THR A 52 -4.21 -23.94 -23.02
CA THR A 52 -4.78 -23.50 -24.29
C THR A 52 -3.71 -23.06 -25.29
N TYR A 53 -2.74 -22.27 -24.83
CA TYR A 53 -1.71 -21.68 -25.69
C TYR A 53 -0.36 -22.41 -25.62
N GLY A 54 -0.18 -23.31 -24.66
CA GLY A 54 1.08 -24.01 -24.40
C GLY A 54 2.04 -23.23 -23.50
N SER A 55 2.96 -23.96 -22.84
CA SER A 55 3.92 -23.36 -21.89
C SER A 55 4.86 -22.34 -22.54
N GLU A 56 5.22 -22.56 -23.80
CA GLU A 56 6.17 -21.72 -24.55
C GLU A 56 5.53 -20.44 -25.10
N ALA A 57 4.20 -20.31 -25.03
CA ALA A 57 3.50 -19.07 -25.38
C ALA A 57 3.67 -17.98 -24.30
N PHE A 58 4.17 -18.33 -23.11
CA PHE A 58 4.32 -17.42 -21.99
C PHE A 58 5.77 -17.01 -21.75
N GLU A 59 6.01 -15.70 -21.75
CA GLU A 59 7.27 -15.11 -21.29
C GLU A 59 7.16 -14.75 -19.80
N TRP A 60 8.17 -15.10 -19.00
CA TRP A 60 8.16 -14.91 -17.55
C TRP A 60 9.25 -13.93 -17.15
N VAL A 61 8.86 -12.83 -16.51
CA VAL A 61 9.78 -11.75 -16.13
C VAL A 61 9.59 -11.42 -14.66
N GLN A 62 10.68 -11.40 -13.88
CA GLN A 62 10.65 -10.80 -12.54
C GLN A 62 10.60 -9.28 -12.71
N ILE A 63 9.61 -8.64 -12.09
CA ILE A 63 9.37 -7.20 -12.26
C ILE A 63 9.68 -6.38 -11.00
N ASP A 64 9.71 -7.02 -9.83
CA ASP A 64 9.97 -6.34 -8.56
C ASP A 64 10.36 -7.37 -7.47
N THR A 65 10.77 -6.88 -6.31
CA THR A 65 11.08 -7.66 -5.10
C THR A 65 10.43 -7.06 -3.88
N ALA A 66 10.28 -7.85 -2.81
CA ALA A 66 9.75 -7.39 -1.54
C ALA A 66 10.50 -8.02 -0.37
N ASN A 67 10.65 -7.25 0.71
CA ASN A 67 11.37 -7.67 1.92
C ASN A 67 10.46 -8.32 2.96
N SER A 68 9.15 -8.28 2.75
CA SER A 68 8.16 -8.89 3.66
C SER A 68 6.96 -9.45 2.90
N SER A 69 6.21 -10.35 3.53
CA SER A 69 4.95 -10.88 2.97
C SER A 69 3.91 -9.78 2.75
N ASN A 70 3.94 -8.72 3.55
CA ASN A 70 2.98 -7.63 3.46
C ASN A 70 3.30 -6.71 2.28
N GLU A 71 4.56 -6.31 2.14
CA GLU A 71 5.03 -5.57 0.95
C GLU A 71 4.78 -6.42 -0.32
N LEU A 72 5.02 -7.73 -0.26
CA LEU A 72 4.77 -8.63 -1.38
C LEU A 72 3.29 -8.64 -1.79
N ALA A 73 2.38 -8.67 -0.81
CA ALA A 73 0.94 -8.63 -1.05
C ALA A 73 0.44 -7.26 -1.54
N GLU A 74 1.03 -6.17 -1.04
CA GLU A 74 0.74 -4.80 -1.49
C GLU A 74 1.17 -4.59 -2.94
N LYS A 75 2.42 -4.95 -3.27
CA LYS A 75 2.95 -4.89 -4.63
C LYS A 75 2.16 -5.80 -5.57
N GLU A 76 1.76 -7.01 -5.15
CA GLU A 76 0.90 -7.87 -5.98
C GLU A 76 -0.37 -7.13 -6.41
N LYS A 77 -1.06 -6.52 -5.45
CA LYS A 77 -2.29 -5.75 -5.72
C LYS A 77 -2.02 -4.57 -6.64
N GLU A 78 -0.97 -3.79 -6.38
CA GLU A 78 -0.59 -2.65 -7.21
C GLU A 78 -0.30 -3.06 -8.65
N TYR A 79 0.48 -4.13 -8.87
CA TYR A 79 0.81 -4.59 -10.20
C TYR A 79 -0.38 -5.22 -10.93
N VAL A 80 -1.27 -5.94 -10.23
CA VAL A 80 -2.51 -6.46 -10.83
C VAL A 80 -3.37 -5.30 -11.35
N ILE A 81 -3.48 -4.21 -10.59
CA ILE A 81 -4.20 -2.99 -11.03
C ILE A 81 -3.45 -2.32 -12.18
N LYS A 82 -2.15 -2.06 -12.02
CA LYS A 82 -1.30 -1.36 -13.00
C LYS A 82 -1.35 -2.00 -14.38
N TYR A 83 -1.38 -3.33 -14.44
CA TYR A 83 -1.40 -4.06 -15.71
C TYR A 83 -2.79 -4.54 -16.12
N ASN A 84 -3.84 -4.10 -15.42
CA ASN A 84 -5.22 -4.56 -15.63
C ASN A 84 -5.34 -6.10 -15.72
N ALA A 85 -4.55 -6.81 -14.91
CA ALA A 85 -4.33 -8.25 -15.04
C ALA A 85 -5.54 -9.09 -14.59
N LYS A 86 -6.51 -8.47 -13.93
CA LYS A 86 -7.78 -9.09 -13.54
C LYS A 86 -8.80 -9.05 -14.69
N GLU A 87 -9.12 -7.85 -15.17
CA GLU A 87 -10.14 -7.67 -16.20
C GLU A 87 -9.60 -8.11 -17.58
N ASN A 88 -8.41 -7.65 -17.95
CA ASN A 88 -7.74 -7.95 -19.23
C ASN A 88 -6.50 -8.83 -19.05
N GLY A 89 -6.59 -9.82 -18.15
CA GLY A 89 -5.51 -10.75 -17.90
C GLY A 89 -5.98 -12.06 -17.25
N TYR A 90 -5.07 -12.74 -16.56
CA TYR A 90 -5.32 -14.08 -16.03
C TYR A 90 -5.47 -14.15 -14.50
N ASN A 91 -5.38 -13.02 -13.79
CA ASN A 91 -5.65 -12.97 -12.36
C ASN A 91 -7.15 -13.12 -12.08
N ALA A 92 -7.51 -13.89 -11.06
CA ALA A 92 -8.92 -14.12 -10.70
C ALA A 92 -9.49 -12.99 -9.81
N ASP A 93 -8.63 -12.39 -8.99
CA ASP A 93 -8.96 -11.25 -8.13
C ASP A 93 -7.91 -10.15 -8.31
N SER A 94 -8.16 -9.00 -7.68
CA SER A 94 -7.25 -7.85 -7.73
C SER A 94 -6.02 -8.02 -6.82
N GLY A 95 -5.77 -9.23 -6.31
CA GLY A 95 -4.89 -9.50 -5.17
C GLY A 95 -5.70 -9.62 -3.86
N GLY A 96 -5.13 -10.34 -2.88
CA GLY A 96 -5.74 -10.52 -1.56
C GLY A 96 -5.71 -11.94 -1.00
N GLY A 97 -5.30 -12.93 -1.80
CA GLY A 97 -5.12 -14.31 -1.34
C GLY A 97 -3.94 -14.52 -0.40
N PHE A 98 -3.03 -13.55 -0.29
CA PHE A 98 -1.88 -13.62 0.61
C PHE A 98 -2.27 -13.27 2.04
N LYS A 99 -1.91 -14.14 3.00
CA LYS A 99 -2.10 -13.86 4.42
C LYS A 99 -1.19 -12.70 4.83
N LYS A 100 -1.78 -11.58 5.23
CA LYS A 100 -1.06 -10.44 5.80
C LYS A 100 -0.67 -10.73 7.24
N THR A 101 0.59 -10.48 7.57
CA THR A 101 1.07 -10.44 8.95
C THR A 101 0.64 -9.13 9.60
N ILE A 102 0.34 -9.15 10.89
CA ILE A 102 -0.04 -7.96 11.66
C ILE A 102 0.92 -7.82 12.82
N PHE A 103 1.41 -6.62 13.05
CA PHE A 103 2.38 -6.31 14.08
C PHE A 103 1.72 -5.51 15.20
N LYS A 104 1.91 -5.97 16.44
CA LYS A 104 1.47 -5.33 17.67
C LYS A 104 2.66 -4.68 18.35
N TYR A 105 2.50 -3.43 18.74
CA TYR A 105 3.53 -2.62 19.36
C TYR A 105 3.05 -2.09 20.71
N ASN A 106 4.01 -1.80 21.58
CA ASN A 106 3.77 -1.14 22.86
C ASN A 106 3.31 0.31 22.62
N LEU A 107 2.32 0.78 23.38
CA LEU A 107 1.79 2.13 23.21
C LEU A 107 2.78 3.23 23.62
N GLU A 108 3.54 2.99 24.68
CA GLU A 108 4.47 3.95 25.28
C GLU A 108 5.83 3.89 24.59
N THR A 109 6.46 2.70 24.56
CA THR A 109 7.80 2.54 23.98
C THR A 109 7.78 2.50 22.46
N LYS A 110 6.62 2.24 21.85
CA LYS A 110 6.44 2.02 20.40
C LYS A 110 7.21 0.81 19.86
N GLU A 111 7.82 0.00 20.73
CA GLU A 111 8.59 -1.16 20.32
C GLU A 111 7.69 -2.33 19.90
N LEU A 112 8.18 -3.14 18.97
CA LEU A 112 7.48 -4.33 18.52
C LEU A 112 7.33 -5.34 19.67
N ILE A 113 6.10 -5.76 19.95
CA ILE A 113 5.79 -6.79 20.95
C ILE A 113 5.67 -8.16 20.27
N GLN A 114 4.85 -8.25 19.23
CA GLN A 114 4.47 -9.53 18.64
C GLN A 114 3.96 -9.37 17.21
N ASP A 115 4.14 -10.40 16.38
CA ASP A 115 3.50 -10.53 15.08
C ASP A 115 2.45 -11.66 15.05
N TYR A 116 1.46 -11.50 14.17
CA TYR A 116 0.35 -12.42 13.98
C TYR A 116 0.20 -12.76 12.51
N THR A 117 0.02 -14.04 12.19
CA THR A 117 -0.11 -14.51 10.79
C THR A 117 -1.44 -14.15 10.13
N CYS A 118 -2.43 -13.70 10.91
CA CYS A 118 -3.72 -13.23 10.39
C CYS A 118 -4.45 -12.32 11.38
N LEU A 119 -5.46 -11.59 10.88
CA LEU A 119 -6.26 -10.67 11.68
C LEU A 119 -7.02 -11.36 12.82
N ASN A 120 -7.46 -12.60 12.62
CA ASN A 120 -8.19 -13.35 13.65
C ASN A 120 -7.31 -13.63 14.87
N SER A 121 -6.07 -14.11 14.67
CA SER A 121 -5.15 -14.37 15.78
C SER A 121 -4.77 -13.10 16.52
N ALA A 122 -4.61 -11.98 15.81
CA ALA A 122 -4.38 -10.68 16.42
C ALA A 122 -5.58 -10.24 17.28
N ALA A 123 -6.79 -10.36 16.73
CA ALA A 123 -8.02 -9.93 17.37
C ALA A 123 -8.31 -10.70 18.66
N ILE A 124 -8.12 -12.03 18.65
CA ILE A 124 -8.26 -12.89 19.83
C ILE A 124 -7.34 -12.43 20.96
N SER A 125 -6.11 -12.01 20.65
CA SER A 125 -5.12 -11.59 21.67
C SER A 125 -5.51 -10.36 22.49
N VAL A 126 -6.48 -9.58 22.00
CA VAL A 126 -6.97 -8.35 22.67
C VAL A 126 -8.49 -8.31 22.78
N ASN A 127 -9.14 -9.48 22.68
CA ASN A 127 -10.59 -9.64 22.75
C ASN A 127 -11.36 -8.64 21.85
N ALA A 128 -10.93 -8.52 20.60
CA ALA A 128 -11.51 -7.63 19.60
C ALA A 128 -12.00 -8.41 18.37
N THR A 129 -12.63 -7.73 17.40
CA THR A 129 -12.94 -8.33 16.11
C THR A 129 -11.79 -8.15 15.11
N LYS A 130 -11.74 -8.99 14.08
CA LYS A 130 -10.77 -8.83 12.97
C LYS A 130 -10.94 -7.48 12.26
N GLN A 131 -12.16 -6.93 12.24
CA GLN A 131 -12.47 -5.63 11.65
C GLN A 131 -11.86 -4.50 12.47
N ASP A 132 -11.85 -4.61 13.80
CA ASP A 132 -11.25 -3.60 14.67
C ASP A 132 -9.74 -3.54 14.50
N ILE A 133 -9.07 -4.70 14.44
CA ILE A 133 -7.63 -4.77 14.14
C ILE A 133 -7.32 -4.16 12.78
N SER A 134 -8.12 -4.50 11.75
CA SER A 134 -7.96 -3.95 10.41
C SER A 134 -8.09 -2.43 10.40
N ARG A 135 -9.13 -1.88 11.06
CA ARG A 135 -9.34 -0.44 11.20
C ARG A 135 -8.19 0.23 11.95
N ALA A 136 -7.69 -0.38 13.01
CA ALA A 136 -6.54 0.12 13.75
C ALA A 136 -5.29 0.18 12.87
N CYS A 137 -4.97 -0.90 12.15
CA CYS A 137 -3.81 -0.95 11.26
C CYS A 137 -3.87 0.08 10.12
N LEU A 138 -5.06 0.53 9.73
CA LEU A 138 -5.29 1.54 8.68
C LEU A 138 -5.43 2.97 9.22
N SER A 139 -5.60 3.14 10.53
CA SER A 139 -5.78 4.45 11.12
C SER A 139 -4.44 5.20 11.19
N ALA A 140 -4.51 6.53 11.28
CA ALA A 140 -3.31 7.36 11.41
C ALA A 140 -2.52 7.07 12.70
N ASN A 141 -3.19 6.64 13.77
CA ASN A 141 -2.56 6.41 15.08
C ASN A 141 -2.29 4.94 15.40
N GLY A 142 -2.85 3.98 14.67
CA GLY A 142 -2.67 2.54 14.95
C GLY A 142 -3.37 2.04 16.23
N LEU A 143 -4.15 2.85 16.94
CA LEU A 143 -4.53 2.57 18.32
C LEU A 143 -5.74 1.62 18.43
N LEU A 144 -5.61 0.55 19.21
CA LEU A 144 -6.71 -0.30 19.65
C LEU A 144 -6.37 -1.02 20.97
N ASN A 145 -7.29 -0.93 21.94
CA ASN A 145 -7.21 -1.62 23.24
C ASN A 145 -5.85 -1.47 23.95
N GLY A 146 -5.28 -0.26 23.93
CA GLY A 146 -4.01 0.05 24.61
C GLY A 146 -2.75 -0.40 23.86
N TYR A 147 -2.87 -0.80 22.59
CA TYR A 147 -1.74 -1.18 21.74
C TYR A 147 -1.77 -0.46 20.40
N LEU A 148 -0.60 -0.42 19.75
CA LEU A 148 -0.44 0.10 18.41
C LEU A 148 -0.36 -1.07 17.42
N TRP A 149 -1.06 -0.95 16.30
CA TRP A 149 -1.20 -2.01 15.31
C TRP A 149 -0.80 -1.52 13.92
N SER A 150 -0.03 -2.32 13.19
CA SER A 150 0.39 -2.00 11.81
C SER A 150 0.48 -3.22 10.91
N TYR A 151 0.30 -3.00 9.61
CA TYR A 151 0.70 -3.95 8.57
C TYR A 151 2.19 -3.84 8.21
N SER A 152 2.88 -2.78 8.64
CA SER A 152 4.30 -2.61 8.34
C SER A 152 5.15 -3.13 9.51
N CYS A 153 6.15 -3.95 9.21
CA CYS A 153 7.13 -4.40 10.19
C CYS A 153 8.21 -3.34 10.35
N SER A 154 8.40 -2.85 11.56
CA SER A 154 9.43 -1.88 11.90
C SER A 154 9.93 -2.17 13.32
N LYS A 155 11.14 -1.70 13.67
CA LYS A 155 11.64 -1.84 15.05
C LYS A 155 10.82 -0.98 16.03
N VAL A 156 10.41 0.19 15.56
CA VAL A 156 9.63 1.18 16.31
C VAL A 156 8.46 1.59 15.45
N PHE A 157 7.26 1.59 16.02
CA PHE A 157 6.04 2.00 15.35
C PHE A 157 6.16 3.43 14.82
N THR A 158 5.86 3.59 13.54
CA THR A 158 5.66 4.88 12.89
C THR A 158 4.19 5.01 12.53
N SER A 159 3.62 6.20 12.73
CA SER A 159 2.25 6.47 12.31
C SER A 159 2.14 6.37 10.79
N ASN A 160 0.99 5.91 10.29
CA ASN A 160 0.74 5.76 8.85
C ASN A 160 0.62 7.11 8.10
N GLY A 161 0.95 8.23 8.74
CA GLY A 161 0.63 9.57 8.27
C GLY A 161 -0.87 9.87 8.40
N ASP A 162 -1.21 11.16 8.46
CA ASP A 162 -2.60 11.60 8.32
C ASP A 162 -2.70 12.26 6.94
N SER A 163 -3.29 11.56 5.96
CA SER A 163 -3.46 12.08 4.59
C SER A 163 -4.32 13.35 4.52
N ARG A 164 -5.00 13.72 5.63
CA ARG A 164 -5.67 15.03 5.77
C ARG A 164 -4.69 16.16 6.08
N LYS A 165 -3.48 15.86 6.56
CA LYS A 165 -2.40 16.86 6.65
C LYS A 165 -1.98 17.19 5.22
N LYS A 166 -2.46 18.33 4.75
CA LYS A 166 -2.06 18.91 3.49
C LYS A 166 -1.04 19.99 3.81
N GLY A 167 0.17 19.83 3.27
CA GLY A 167 1.16 20.89 3.28
C GLY A 167 0.62 22.15 2.61
N VAL A 168 1.09 23.30 3.05
CA VAL A 168 0.70 24.59 2.48
C VAL A 168 1.92 25.44 2.21
N ILE A 169 1.83 26.21 1.13
CA ILE A 169 2.87 27.12 0.68
C ILE A 169 2.33 28.53 0.91
N GLN A 170 3.15 29.34 1.56
CA GLN A 170 2.92 30.77 1.73
C GLN A 170 3.61 31.51 0.59
N LEU A 171 2.84 32.34 -0.09
CA LEU A 171 3.29 33.14 -1.22
C LEU A 171 3.10 34.62 -0.91
N ASP A 172 3.96 35.46 -1.46
CA ASP A 172 3.70 36.90 -1.49
C ASP A 172 2.55 37.22 -2.47
N LEU A 173 2.14 38.50 -2.53
CA LEU A 173 1.08 38.93 -3.43
C LEU A 173 1.46 38.88 -4.92
N ASN A 174 2.76 38.75 -5.23
CA ASN A 174 3.29 38.57 -6.58
C ASN A 174 3.47 37.07 -6.93
N ALA A 175 2.94 36.17 -6.08
CA ALA A 175 3.04 34.71 -6.22
C ALA A 175 4.47 34.14 -6.13
N ASN A 176 5.40 34.84 -5.45
CA ASN A 176 6.70 34.25 -5.10
C ASN A 176 6.59 33.45 -3.80
N ILE A 177 7.27 32.30 -3.75
CA ILE A 177 7.30 31.44 -2.55
C ILE A 177 8.06 32.15 -1.42
N ILE A 178 7.40 32.28 -0.27
CA ILE A 178 8.00 32.78 0.96
C ILE A 178 8.40 31.61 1.86
N ASP A 179 7.51 30.65 2.07
CA ASP A 179 7.72 29.53 2.99
C ASP A 179 6.84 28.32 2.64
N GLU A 180 7.24 27.15 3.13
CA GLU A 180 6.52 25.90 2.98
C GLU A 180 6.32 25.23 4.34
N PHE A 181 5.10 24.78 4.61
CA PHE A 181 4.72 24.15 5.87
C PHE A 181 4.15 22.75 5.62
N ASP A 182 4.42 21.81 6.52
CA ASP A 182 3.89 20.45 6.47
C ASP A 182 2.37 20.40 6.67
N SER A 183 1.79 21.47 7.26
CA SER A 183 0.33 21.59 7.40
C SER A 183 -0.17 23.01 7.62
N VAL A 184 -1.46 23.23 7.36
CA VAL A 184 -2.18 24.45 7.78
C VAL A 184 -2.01 24.74 9.29
N ALA A 185 -1.94 23.69 10.12
CA ALA A 185 -1.79 23.87 11.55
C ALA A 185 -0.42 24.44 11.93
N GLU A 186 0.64 23.99 11.26
CA GLU A 186 1.98 24.54 11.41
C GLU A 186 2.05 25.98 10.90
N ALA A 187 1.48 26.26 9.73
CA ALA A 187 1.38 27.62 9.18
C ALA A 187 0.66 28.56 10.15
N THR A 188 -0.44 28.12 10.77
CA THR A 188 -1.13 28.88 11.83
C THR A 188 -0.23 29.16 13.03
N GLN A 189 0.55 28.17 13.49
CA GLN A 189 1.45 28.34 14.63
C GLN A 189 2.57 29.35 14.35
N LYS A 190 3.07 29.38 13.11
CA LYS A 190 4.15 30.27 12.68
C LYS A 190 3.69 31.68 12.34
N THR A 191 2.54 31.81 11.69
CA THR A 191 2.02 33.11 11.21
C THR A 191 1.00 33.76 12.15
N GLY A 192 0.44 33.00 13.10
CA GLY A 192 -0.67 33.44 13.95
C GLY A 192 -2.03 33.52 13.23
N LEU A 193 -2.09 33.20 11.92
CA LEU A 193 -3.32 33.26 11.14
C LEU A 193 -4.23 32.06 11.42
N SER A 194 -5.54 32.28 11.41
CA SER A 194 -6.49 31.18 11.66
C SER A 194 -6.45 30.10 10.56
N LYS A 195 -6.59 28.84 10.97
CA LYS A 195 -6.64 27.67 10.05
C LYS A 195 -7.70 27.84 8.96
N THR A 196 -8.86 28.39 9.33
CA THR A 196 -9.98 28.63 8.41
C THR A 196 -9.62 29.67 7.37
N CYS A 197 -8.93 30.76 7.73
CA CYS A 197 -8.52 31.78 6.76
C CYS A 197 -7.53 31.23 5.75
N ILE A 198 -6.48 30.53 6.19
CA ILE A 198 -5.49 29.89 5.31
C ILE A 198 -6.19 28.91 4.37
N SER A 199 -7.03 28.01 4.90
CA SER A 199 -7.71 26.99 4.10
C SER A 199 -8.67 27.58 3.06
N ARG A 200 -9.37 28.67 3.38
CA ARG A 200 -10.25 29.38 2.43
C ARG A 200 -9.46 29.92 1.24
N VAL A 201 -8.27 30.47 1.48
CA VAL A 201 -7.40 30.96 0.40
C VAL A 201 -6.88 29.80 -0.45
N CYS A 202 -6.44 28.71 0.16
CA CYS A 202 -6.03 27.51 -0.59
C CYS A 202 -7.14 26.96 -1.48
N ARG A 203 -8.41 27.06 -1.06
CA ARG A 203 -9.58 26.61 -1.85
C ARG A 203 -10.07 27.64 -2.87
N GLY A 204 -9.46 28.82 -2.94
CA GLY A 204 -9.91 29.90 -3.83
C GLY A 204 -11.20 30.59 -3.38
N GLU A 205 -11.64 30.39 -2.12
CA GLU A 205 -12.78 31.12 -1.53
C GLU A 205 -12.40 32.55 -1.10
N ARG A 206 -11.09 32.84 -1.03
CA ARG A 206 -10.52 34.15 -0.76
C ARG A 206 -9.23 34.32 -1.55
N ASP A 207 -8.90 35.55 -1.90
CA ASP A 207 -7.68 35.83 -2.67
C ASP A 207 -6.42 35.82 -1.79
N SER A 208 -6.53 36.29 -0.54
CA SER A 208 -5.42 36.33 0.40
C SER A 208 -5.87 36.28 1.86
N SER A 209 -4.91 36.02 2.75
CA SER A 209 -5.10 36.08 4.20
C SER A 209 -3.81 36.52 4.87
N GLY A 210 -3.89 37.55 5.71
CA GLY A 210 -2.74 38.10 6.42
C GLY A 210 -1.69 38.75 5.52
N GLY A 211 -2.07 39.18 4.31
CA GLY A 211 -1.14 39.73 3.31
C GLY A 211 -0.46 38.69 2.42
N TYR A 212 -0.84 37.42 2.52
CA TYR A 212 -0.23 36.31 1.78
C TYR A 212 -1.25 35.52 0.96
N ILE A 213 -0.79 34.96 -0.15
CA ILE A 213 -1.52 33.95 -0.92
C ILE A 213 -1.12 32.57 -0.37
N TRP A 214 -2.07 31.65 -0.31
CA TRP A 214 -1.85 30.30 0.21
C TRP A 214 -2.28 29.25 -0.81
N ARG A 215 -1.47 28.20 -0.97
CA ARG A 215 -1.77 27.06 -1.84
C ARG A 215 -1.46 25.75 -1.13
N TYR A 216 -2.22 24.70 -1.41
CA TYR A 216 -1.83 23.37 -0.95
C TYR A 216 -0.65 22.87 -1.79
N THR A 217 0.29 22.17 -1.16
CA THR A 217 1.48 21.61 -1.85
C THR A 217 1.12 20.66 -3.00
N ASN A 218 -0.05 20.03 -2.95
CA ASN A 218 -0.55 19.15 -4.00
C ASN A 218 -1.30 19.86 -5.14
N GLN A 219 -1.31 21.19 -5.16
CA GLN A 219 -1.98 22.03 -6.17
C GLN A 219 -0.99 22.91 -6.97
N LEU A 220 0.32 22.69 -6.82
CA LEU A 220 1.33 23.19 -7.75
C LEU A 220 1.50 22.26 -8.94
#